data_AF-A0A7S3FMZ5-F1
#
_entry.id   AF-A0A7S3FMZ5-F1
#
_cell.length_a   1.000
_cell.length_b   1.000
_cell.length_c   1.000
_cell.angle_alpha   90.00
_cell.angle_beta   90.00
_cell.angle_gamma   90.00
#
_symmetry.space_group_name_H-M   'P 1'
#
loop_
_entity.id
_entity.type
_entity.pdbx_description
1 polymer ?
#
loop_
_entity_poly.entity_id
_entity_poly.type
_entity_poly.pdbx_seq_one_letter_code
_entity_poly.pdbx_strand_id
1 'polypeptide(L)'
;MASDPSSTSSTPAGSPNSSWSADPDVLKTLVGLLSSSVDPFANHSEVYRQLQQLQAHLQGDFELYLVFLMAQWNNPGLRVEVCQAAGLLLKQSVKSKYKDGVPESAKGFVKGALLNMFLQTDGNGQYKSKAVQNTLGALISTIVGFEGLSKWPDLLSKMMAQLGG
;
A
#
# COMPACT_ATOMS: atom_id res chain seq x y z
N MET A 1 52.28 32.92 -15.79
CA MET A 1 51.65 31.89 -16.64
C MET A 1 51.16 30.81 -15.68
N ALA A 2 49.89 30.86 -15.27
CA ALA A 2 48.72 30.26 -15.96
C ALA A 2 48.74 28.72 -15.79
N SER A 3 47.77 27.99 -15.24
CA SER A 3 46.38 28.23 -14.81
C SER A 3 45.93 27.04 -13.91
N ASP A 4 44.99 27.24 -12.98
CA ASP A 4 43.96 26.24 -12.57
C ASP A 4 42.82 26.23 -13.63
N PRO A 5 41.80 25.31 -13.69
CA PRO A 5 41.32 24.32 -12.71
C PRO A 5 40.77 22.97 -13.32
N SER A 6 40.16 22.14 -12.45
CA SER A 6 38.99 21.25 -12.72
C SER A 6 39.19 19.83 -13.29
N SER A 7 38.78 18.83 -12.49
CA SER A 7 37.75 17.84 -12.82
C SER A 7 37.40 17.02 -11.56
N THR A 8 36.47 17.52 -10.75
CA THR A 8 35.05 17.09 -10.70
C THR A 8 34.81 15.78 -9.95
N SER A 9 34.44 15.96 -8.69
CA SER A 9 33.50 15.18 -7.89
C SER A 9 32.48 14.40 -8.72
N SER A 10 32.50 13.07 -8.60
CA SER A 10 31.32 12.25 -8.88
C SER A 10 30.50 12.12 -7.60
N THR A 11 29.61 13.08 -7.38
CA THR A 11 28.41 12.92 -6.56
C THR A 11 27.55 11.84 -7.24
N PRO A 12 27.21 10.72 -6.59
CA PRO A 12 26.04 9.98 -7.02
C PRO A 12 24.84 10.81 -6.62
N ALA A 13 24.14 11.33 -7.63
CA ALA A 13 22.84 11.95 -7.47
C ALA A 13 21.90 10.93 -6.81
N GLY A 14 21.72 11.07 -5.49
CA GLY A 14 20.66 10.40 -4.76
C GLY A 14 19.33 11.00 -5.18
N SER A 15 18.65 10.35 -6.12
CA SER A 15 17.25 10.59 -6.41
C SER A 15 16.44 10.40 -5.12
N PRO A 16 15.63 11.38 -4.68
CA PRO A 16 14.82 11.26 -3.49
C PRO A 16 13.56 10.45 -3.81
N ASN A 17 13.69 9.13 -3.89
CA ASN A 17 12.55 8.22 -3.74
C ASN A 17 12.98 7.15 -2.74
N SER A 18 12.56 7.34 -1.48
CA SER A 18 12.75 6.42 -0.37
C SER A 18 12.45 5.00 -0.81
N SER A 19 13.50 4.20 -0.97
CA SER A 19 13.44 2.81 -1.46
C SER A 19 12.97 1.91 -0.33
N TRP A 20 11.70 2.05 0.07
CA TRP A 20 11.09 1.11 1.00
C TRP A 20 11.05 -0.27 0.34
N SER A 21 11.63 -1.26 1.02
CA SER A 21 11.62 -2.66 0.59
C SER A 21 10.98 -3.49 1.70
N ALA A 22 10.08 -4.38 1.31
CA ALA A 22 9.43 -5.26 2.25
C ALA A 22 10.40 -6.36 2.71
N ASP A 23 10.49 -6.57 4.03
CA ASP A 23 11.19 -7.71 4.60
C ASP A 23 10.39 -9.00 4.33
N PRO A 24 10.99 -10.02 3.68
CA PRO A 24 10.31 -11.27 3.35
C PRO A 24 9.86 -12.07 4.58
N ASP A 25 10.58 -12.00 5.70
CA ASP A 25 10.24 -12.72 6.93
C ASP A 25 9.03 -12.07 7.63
N VAL A 26 8.99 -10.74 7.62
CA VAL A 26 7.82 -9.97 8.08
C VAL A 26 6.61 -10.26 7.19
N LEU A 27 6.77 -10.28 5.87
CA LEU A 27 5.70 -10.62 4.94
C LEU A 27 5.16 -12.03 5.16
N LYS A 28 6.04 -13.02 5.33
CA LYS A 28 5.65 -14.40 5.60
C LYS A 28 4.84 -14.49 6.89
N THR A 29 5.29 -13.79 7.94
CA THR A 29 4.58 -13.71 9.22
C THR A 29 3.22 -13.06 9.06
N LEU A 30 3.14 -11.92 8.36
CA LEU A 30 1.90 -11.19 8.11
C LEU A 30 0.90 -12.02 7.29
N VAL A 31 1.36 -12.71 6.25
CA VAL A 31 0.53 -13.62 5.45
C VAL A 31 -0.02 -14.77 6.29
N GLY A 32 0.79 -15.32 7.20
CA GLY A 32 0.36 -16.34 8.15
C GLY A 32 -0.76 -15.83 9.07
N LEU A 33 -0.54 -14.67 9.71
CA LEU A 33 -1.51 -14.03 10.60
C LEU A 33 -2.82 -13.69 9.87
N LEU A 34 -2.73 -13.10 8.68
CA LEU A 34 -3.90 -12.79 7.86
C LEU A 34 -4.62 -14.06 7.42
N SER A 35 -3.89 -15.12 7.10
CA SER A 35 -4.46 -16.43 6.77
C SER A 35 -5.22 -17.04 7.93
N SER A 36 -4.71 -16.93 9.15
CA SER A 36 -5.42 -17.34 10.37
C SER A 36 -6.58 -16.40 10.71
N SER A 37 -6.51 -15.12 10.33
CA SER A 37 -7.60 -14.17 10.58
C SER A 37 -8.87 -14.49 9.79
N VAL A 38 -8.72 -15.14 8.63
CA VAL A 38 -9.84 -15.57 7.76
C VAL A 38 -10.27 -17.02 8.01
N ASP A 39 -9.54 -17.76 8.85
CA ASP A 39 -9.88 -19.13 9.22
C ASP A 39 -10.94 -19.13 10.34
N PRO A 40 -12.12 -19.72 10.12
CA PRO A 40 -13.21 -19.73 11.11
C PRO A 40 -12.90 -20.52 12.38
N PHE A 41 -11.88 -21.40 12.37
CA PHE A 41 -11.48 -22.21 13.53
C PHE A 41 -10.32 -21.59 14.32
N ALA A 42 -9.76 -20.49 13.85
CA ALA A 42 -8.64 -19.85 14.53
C ALA A 42 -9.10 -19.06 15.75
N ASN A 43 -8.19 -18.89 16.71
CA ASN A 43 -8.41 -17.97 17.81
C ASN A 43 -8.19 -16.53 17.33
N HIS A 44 -9.24 -15.90 16.79
CA HIS A 44 -9.18 -14.55 16.23
C HIS A 44 -8.61 -13.54 17.25
N SER A 45 -8.96 -13.64 18.53
CA SER A 45 -8.45 -12.74 19.57
C SER A 45 -6.93 -12.79 19.68
N GLU A 46 -6.34 -13.99 19.61
CA GLU A 46 -4.90 -14.16 19.64
C GLU A 46 -4.24 -13.65 18.36
N VAL A 47 -4.82 -13.94 17.19
CA VAL A 47 -4.34 -13.45 15.89
C VAL A 47 -4.33 -11.92 15.85
N TYR A 48 -5.40 -11.26 16.32
CA TYR A 48 -5.48 -9.80 16.41
C TYR A 48 -4.44 -9.23 17.37
N ARG A 49 -4.19 -9.88 18.51
CA ARG A 49 -3.13 -9.47 19.44
C ARG A 49 -1.75 -9.52 18.79
N GLN A 50 -1.45 -10.59 18.06
CA GLN A 50 -0.18 -10.75 17.33
C GLN A 50 -0.02 -9.72 16.21
N LEU A 51 -1.10 -9.41 15.48
CA LEU A 51 -1.12 -8.33 14.49
C LEU A 51 -0.83 -6.96 15.13
N GLN A 52 -1.39 -6.67 16.30
CA GLN A 52 -1.13 -5.43 17.01
C GLN A 52 0.33 -5.34 17.49
N GLN A 53 0.91 -6.44 17.98
CA GLN A 53 2.32 -6.52 18.36
C GLN A 53 3.23 -6.27 17.14
N LEU A 54 2.93 -6.90 16.00
CA LEU A 54 3.67 -6.70 14.76
C LEU A 54 3.56 -5.24 14.27
N GLN A 55 2.36 -4.66 14.31
CA GLN A 55 2.15 -3.24 13.97
C GLN A 55 2.96 -2.32 14.88
N ALA A 56 3.01 -2.59 16.19
CA ALA A 56 3.80 -1.80 17.14
C ALA A 56 5.31 -1.93 16.88
N HIS A 57 5.76 -3.12 16.48
CA HIS A 57 7.16 -3.38 16.12
C HIS A 57 7.58 -2.62 14.85
N LEU A 58 6.68 -2.51 13.87
CA LEU A 58 6.96 -1.87 12.57
C LEU A 58 6.86 -0.33 12.57
N GLN A 59 6.48 0.29 13.69
CA GLN A 59 6.55 1.74 13.96
C GLN A 59 6.12 2.69 12.81
N GLY A 60 5.12 2.30 12.00
CA GLY A 60 4.58 3.11 10.90
C GLY A 60 4.84 2.58 9.49
N ASP A 61 5.63 1.51 9.36
CA ASP A 61 5.78 0.79 8.08
C ASP A 61 4.67 -0.26 7.87
N PHE A 62 3.85 -0.54 8.88
CA PHE A 62 2.83 -1.58 8.82
C PHE A 62 1.86 -1.38 7.65
N GLU A 63 1.43 -0.14 7.40
CA GLU A 63 0.58 0.24 6.27
C GLU A 63 1.23 -0.08 4.93
N LEU A 64 2.55 0.05 4.83
CA LEU A 64 3.32 -0.25 3.62
C LEU A 64 3.33 -1.74 3.33
N TYR A 65 3.50 -2.57 4.36
CA TYR A 65 3.38 -4.03 4.24
C TYR A 65 1.97 -4.45 3.80
N LEU A 66 0.93 -3.85 4.37
CA LEU A 66 -0.45 -4.15 3.99
C LEU A 66 -0.75 -3.77 2.54
N VAL A 67 -0.31 -2.59 2.11
CA VAL A 67 -0.44 -2.12 0.72
C VAL A 67 0.33 -3.03 -0.24
N PHE A 68 1.57 -3.37 0.10
CA PHE A 68 2.40 -4.24 -0.72
C PHE A 68 1.77 -5.62 -0.89
N LEU A 69 1.21 -6.17 0.18
CA LEU A 69 0.52 -7.45 0.12
C LEU A 69 -0.77 -7.38 -0.68
N MET A 70 -1.55 -6.30 -0.51
CA MET A 70 -2.75 -6.07 -1.32
C MET A 70 -2.42 -5.93 -2.81
N ALA A 71 -1.28 -5.32 -3.15
CA ALA A 71 -0.79 -5.19 -4.53
C ALA A 71 -0.45 -6.54 -5.19
N GLN A 72 -0.23 -7.59 -4.40
CA GLN A 72 0.00 -8.96 -4.88
C GLN A 72 -1.29 -9.76 -5.12
N TRP A 73 -2.45 -9.12 -5.18
CA TRP A 73 -3.75 -9.78 -5.41
C TRP A 73 -3.83 -10.64 -6.69
N ASN A 74 -2.97 -10.39 -7.68
CA ASN A 74 -2.88 -11.16 -8.91
C ASN A 74 -1.88 -12.33 -8.83
N ASN A 75 -1.13 -12.45 -7.74
CA ASN A 75 -0.13 -13.50 -7.52
C ASN A 75 -0.84 -14.85 -7.28
N PRO A 76 -0.63 -15.86 -8.16
CA PRO A 76 -1.28 -17.16 -8.03
C PRO A 76 -0.89 -17.92 -6.75
N GLY A 77 0.24 -17.56 -6.12
CA GLY A 77 0.67 -18.13 -4.86
C GLY A 77 0.02 -17.53 -3.61
N LEU A 78 -0.77 -16.46 -3.76
CA LEU A 78 -1.41 -15.75 -2.64
C LEU A 78 -2.94 -15.88 -2.71
N ARG A 79 -3.55 -16.25 -1.59
CA ARG A 79 -5.00 -16.33 -1.47
C ARG A 79 -5.63 -14.93 -1.54
N VAL A 80 -6.73 -14.80 -2.29
CA VAL A 80 -7.44 -13.53 -2.46
C VAL A 80 -7.98 -13.01 -1.13
N GLU A 81 -8.37 -13.92 -0.24
CA GLU A 81 -8.87 -13.64 1.11
C GLU A 81 -7.81 -12.95 1.98
N VAL A 82 -6.53 -13.31 1.82
CA VAL A 82 -5.41 -12.68 2.53
C VAL A 82 -5.23 -11.24 2.05
N CYS A 83 -5.35 -11.00 0.74
CA CYS A 83 -5.30 -9.65 0.17
C CYS A 83 -6.48 -8.80 0.64
N GLN A 84 -7.68 -9.39 0.75
CA GLN A 84 -8.85 -8.70 1.28
C GLN A 84 -8.70 -8.35 2.76
N ALA A 85 -8.24 -9.30 3.59
CA ALA A 85 -7.97 -9.07 5.00
C ALA A 85 -6.93 -7.95 5.19
N ALA A 86 -5.86 -7.94 4.38
CA ALA A 86 -4.88 -6.86 4.38
C ALA A 86 -5.50 -5.50 4.05
N GLY A 87 -6.32 -5.43 3.00
CA GLY A 87 -7.01 -4.19 2.62
C GLY A 87 -8.01 -3.70 3.67
N LEU A 88 -8.70 -4.61 4.36
CA LEU A 88 -9.59 -4.28 5.47
C LEU A 88 -8.81 -3.70 6.67
N LEU A 89 -7.70 -4.32 7.07
CA LEU A 89 -6.83 -3.77 8.12
C LEU A 89 -6.26 -2.41 7.73
N LEU A 90 -5.82 -2.25 6.48
CA LEU A 90 -5.32 -0.98 5.97
C LEU A 90 -6.41 0.09 6.07
N LYS A 91 -7.65 -0.23 5.72
CA LYS A 91 -8.79 0.68 5.83
C LYS A 91 -9.03 1.09 7.28
N GLN A 92 -8.98 0.16 8.22
CA GLN A 92 -9.12 0.48 9.64
C GLN A 92 -7.97 1.37 10.13
N SER A 93 -6.73 1.09 9.72
CA SER A 93 -5.58 1.91 10.11
C SER A 93 -5.68 3.33 9.55
N VAL A 94 -5.97 3.48 8.26
CA VAL A 94 -6.25 4.78 7.62
C VAL A 94 -7.39 5.49 8.36
N LYS A 95 -8.53 4.83 8.56
CA LYS A 95 -9.67 5.47 9.24
C LYS A 95 -9.33 5.98 10.65
N SER A 96 -8.49 5.25 11.39
CA SER A 96 -8.14 5.59 12.77
C SER A 96 -6.96 6.55 12.90
N LYS A 97 -6.00 6.56 11.96
CA LYS A 97 -4.68 7.17 12.15
C LYS A 97 -4.21 8.07 11.00
N TYR A 98 -4.98 8.23 9.93
CA TYR A 98 -4.49 8.90 8.72
C TYR A 98 -4.09 10.37 8.89
N LYS A 99 -4.63 11.08 9.88
CA LYS A 99 -4.25 12.48 10.15
C LYS A 99 -2.90 12.60 10.88
N ASP A 100 -2.66 11.79 11.91
CA ASP A 100 -1.55 12.01 12.85
C ASP A 100 -0.59 10.81 12.99
N GLY A 101 -0.95 9.63 12.51
CA GLY A 101 -0.22 8.38 12.75
C GLY A 101 0.38 7.69 11.53
N VAL A 102 0.04 8.11 10.31
CA VAL A 102 0.67 7.60 9.08
C VAL A 102 1.72 8.60 8.60
N PRO A 103 3.02 8.22 8.52
CA PRO A 103 4.06 9.09 7.99
C PRO A 103 3.74 9.57 6.57
N GLU A 104 4.08 10.82 6.23
CA GLU A 104 3.76 11.40 4.92
C GLU A 104 4.44 10.63 3.76
N SER A 105 5.64 10.11 4.00
CA SER A 105 6.34 9.19 3.09
C SER A 105 5.51 7.93 2.82
N ALA A 106 4.87 7.39 3.86
CA ALA A 106 4.03 6.21 3.74
C ALA A 106 2.72 6.51 3.01
N LYS A 107 2.11 7.68 3.25
CA LYS A 107 0.91 8.12 2.51
C LYS A 107 1.18 8.22 1.01
N GLY A 108 2.32 8.76 0.60
CA GLY A 108 2.72 8.84 -0.81
C GLY A 108 2.80 7.46 -1.46
N PHE A 109 3.46 6.51 -0.80
CA PHE A 109 3.56 5.13 -1.28
C PHE A 109 2.20 4.44 -1.34
N VAL A 110 1.38 4.57 -0.29
CA VAL A 110 0.01 4.03 -0.23
C VAL A 110 -0.81 4.56 -1.41
N LYS A 111 -0.83 5.88 -1.63
CA LYS A 111 -1.54 6.50 -2.76
C LYS A 111 -1.04 5.96 -4.10
N GLY A 112 0.27 5.93 -4.33
CA GLY A 112 0.86 5.44 -5.58
C GLY A 112 0.51 3.98 -5.86
N ALA A 113 0.59 3.12 -4.84
CA ALA A 113 0.25 1.71 -4.96
C ALA A 113 -1.25 1.48 -5.18
N LEU A 114 -2.13 2.22 -4.49
CA LEU A 114 -3.58 2.16 -4.73
C LEU A 114 -3.94 2.62 -6.15
N LEU A 115 -3.30 3.67 -6.66
CA LEU A 115 -3.46 4.09 -8.05
C LEU A 115 -2.97 3.02 -9.04
N ASN A 116 -1.81 2.42 -8.80
CA ASN A 116 -1.30 1.36 -9.65
C ASN A 116 -2.18 0.11 -9.62
N MET A 117 -2.79 -0.22 -8.48
CA MET A 117 -3.78 -1.29 -8.38
C MET A 117 -5.08 -0.93 -9.12
N PHE A 118 -5.51 0.33 -9.06
CA PHE A 118 -6.71 0.81 -9.75
C PHE A 118 -6.53 0.80 -11.29
N LEU A 119 -5.30 1.00 -11.76
CA LEU A 119 -4.99 0.94 -13.19
C LEU A 119 -4.72 -0.48 -13.70
N GLN A 120 -4.51 -1.46 -12.81
CA GLN A 120 -4.32 -2.86 -13.18
C GLN A 120 -5.68 -3.53 -13.41
N THR A 121 -6.29 -3.22 -14.54
CA THR A 121 -7.41 -3.97 -15.13
C THR A 121 -6.88 -5.00 -16.12
N ASP A 122 -7.61 -6.08 -16.37
CA ASP A 122 -7.26 -7.03 -17.45
C ASP A 122 -7.44 -6.40 -18.84
N GLY A 123 -7.04 -7.11 -19.90
CA GLY A 123 -7.20 -6.67 -21.29
C GLY A 123 -8.64 -6.41 -21.75
N ASN A 124 -9.63 -6.71 -20.90
CA ASN A 124 -11.06 -6.47 -21.10
C ASN A 124 -11.60 -5.39 -20.14
N GLY A 125 -10.72 -4.68 -19.42
CA GLY A 125 -11.09 -3.66 -18.43
C GLY A 125 -11.70 -4.23 -17.14
N GLN A 126 -11.58 -5.54 -16.88
CA GLN A 126 -12.14 -6.21 -15.71
C GLN A 126 -11.07 -6.48 -14.64
N TYR A 127 -11.47 -6.33 -13.39
CA TYR A 127 -10.66 -6.77 -12.25
C TYR A 127 -10.82 -8.29 -12.08
N LYS A 128 -9.72 -9.03 -11.94
CA LYS A 128 -9.74 -10.48 -11.66
C LYS A 128 -10.50 -10.84 -10.36
N SER A 129 -10.72 -9.87 -9.46
CA SER A 129 -11.54 -10.03 -8.25
C SER A 129 -12.31 -8.75 -7.90
N LYS A 130 -13.65 -8.79 -8.04
CA LYS A 130 -14.56 -7.69 -7.66
C LYS A 130 -14.44 -7.32 -6.18
N ALA A 131 -14.12 -8.26 -5.30
CA ALA A 131 -14.01 -8.00 -3.88
C ALA A 131 -12.73 -7.20 -3.52
N VAL A 132 -11.62 -7.43 -4.21
CA VAL A 132 -10.41 -6.60 -4.07
C VAL A 132 -10.68 -5.19 -4.62
N GLN A 133 -11.39 -5.08 -5.74
CA GLN A 133 -11.82 -3.80 -6.31
C GLN A 133 -12.71 -2.99 -5.34
N ASN A 134 -13.68 -3.63 -4.69
CA ASN A 134 -14.55 -2.96 -3.72
C ASN A 134 -13.74 -2.42 -2.52
N THR A 135 -12.80 -3.20 -2.02
CA THR A 135 -11.91 -2.78 -0.93
C THR A 135 -11.00 -1.63 -1.37
N LEU A 136 -10.45 -1.71 -2.58
CA LEU A 136 -9.62 -0.66 -3.18
C LEU A 136 -10.41 0.65 -3.34
N GLY A 137 -11.61 0.59 -3.92
CA GLY A 137 -12.49 1.75 -4.05
C GLY A 137 -12.85 2.35 -2.70
N ALA A 138 -13.18 1.53 -1.71
CA ALA A 138 -13.46 1.99 -0.35
C ALA A 138 -12.24 2.67 0.30
N LEU A 139 -11.03 2.17 0.09
CA LEU A 139 -9.79 2.78 0.57
C LEU A 139 -9.55 4.15 -0.08
N ILE A 140 -9.67 4.23 -1.41
CA ILE A 140 -9.53 5.48 -2.15
C ILE A 140 -10.56 6.50 -1.66
N SER A 141 -11.84 6.12 -1.57
CA SER A 141 -12.90 7.01 -1.06
C SER A 141 -12.65 7.44 0.38
N THR A 142 -12.10 6.56 1.23
CA THR A 142 -11.77 6.89 2.63
C THR A 142 -10.67 7.96 2.68
N ILE A 143 -9.59 7.78 1.91
CA ILE A 143 -8.48 8.74 1.84
C ILE A 143 -8.95 10.09 1.29
N VAL A 144 -9.71 10.08 0.19
CA VAL A 144 -10.29 11.30 -0.41
C VAL A 144 -11.25 11.98 0.57
N GLY A 145 -12.00 11.22 1.37
CA GLY A 145 -12.87 11.76 2.41
C GLY A 145 -12.11 12.47 3.54
N PHE A 146 -10.88 12.06 3.86
CA PHE A 146 -10.07 12.69 4.90
C PHE A 146 -9.26 13.89 4.42
N GLU A 147 -8.62 13.80 3.25
CA GLU A 147 -7.71 14.84 2.75
C GLU A 147 -8.35 15.75 1.69
N GLY A 148 -9.50 15.36 1.15
CA GLY A 148 -10.13 16.02 0.01
C GLY A 148 -9.47 15.66 -1.31
N LEU A 149 -10.23 15.73 -2.40
CA LEU A 149 -9.74 15.41 -3.74
C LEU A 149 -8.60 16.34 -4.19
N SER A 150 -8.57 17.58 -3.68
CA SER A 150 -7.52 18.57 -3.97
C SER A 150 -6.12 18.16 -3.51
N LYS A 151 -6.01 17.21 -2.56
CA LYS A 151 -4.75 16.66 -2.06
C LYS A 151 -4.33 15.36 -2.77
N TRP A 152 -5.08 14.97 -3.81
CA TRP A 152 -4.77 13.82 -4.65
C TRP A 152 -5.15 14.06 -6.13
N PRO A 153 -4.54 15.06 -6.79
CA PRO A 153 -4.87 15.43 -8.17
C PRO A 153 -4.60 14.31 -9.20
N ASP A 154 -3.64 13.44 -8.91
CA ASP A 154 -3.28 12.30 -9.78
C ASP A 154 -4.41 11.29 -9.93
N LEU A 155 -5.24 11.11 -8.89
CA LEU A 155 -6.39 10.22 -8.93
C LEU A 155 -7.41 10.68 -9.97
N LEU A 156 -7.79 11.96 -9.91
CA LEU A 156 -8.75 12.55 -10.85
C LEU A 156 -8.22 12.47 -12.29
N SER A 157 -6.96 12.83 -12.48
CA SER A 157 -6.29 12.78 -13.80
C SER A 157 -6.33 11.37 -14.40
N LYS A 158 -6.03 10.34 -13.60
CA LYS A 158 -6.07 8.94 -14.03
C LYS A 158 -7.49 8.41 -14.26
N MET A 159 -8.46 8.79 -13.42
CA MET A 159 -9.87 8.41 -13.63
C MET A 159 -10.44 9.01 -14.92
N MET A 160 -10.14 10.29 -15.20
CA MET A 160 -10.55 10.93 -16.46
C MET A 160 -9.89 10.29 -17.67
N ALA A 161 -8.61 9.93 -17.58
CA ALA A 161 -7.91 9.23 -18.67
C ALA A 161 -8.49 7.84 -18.96
N GLN A 162 -9.03 7.14 -17.96
CA GLN A 162 -9.73 5.86 -18.14
C GLN A 162 -11.16 6.01 -18.71
N LEU A 163 -11.82 7.15 -18.49
CA LEU A 163 -13.19 7.41 -18.95
C LEU A 163 -13.23 8.04 -20.36
N GLY A 164 -12.17 8.74 -20.75
CA GLY A 164 -12.06 9.38 -22.07
C GLY A 164 -11.37 8.53 -23.14
N GLY A 165 -11.07 7.26 -22.85
CA GLY A 165 -10.43 6.31 -23.77
C GLY A 165 -11.42 5.29 -24.33
#